data_AF-A0A2G6RBM8-F1
#
_entry.id   AF-A0A2G6RBM8-F1
#
_cell.length_a   1.000
_cell.length_b   1.000
_cell.length_c   1.000
_cell.angle_alpha   90.00
_cell.angle_beta   90.00
_cell.angle_gamma   90.00
#
_symmetry.space_group_name_H-M   'P 1'
#
loop_
_entity.id
_entity.type
_entity.pdbx_description
1 polymer ?
#
loop_
_entity_poly.entity_id
_entity_poly.type
_entity_poly.pdbx_seq_one_letter_code
_entity_poly.pdbx_strand_id
1 'polypeptide(L)'
;MMVYNYIFYTFYRFWEKVPFRWWSEWKAVITMCFLVIFTLSSISNVVMYESHLDLIPQTRILPIVIAALIFGLHYYLFLYDDKWKIKILRFKNFDSKKDTLGIILVVLFSGLIITSLIYSYYLLSIVDWKSIE
;
A
#
# COMPACT_ATOMS: atom_id res chain seq x y z
N MET A 1 2.92 -12.88 8.53
CA MET A 1 1.56 -13.24 8.02
C MET A 1 0.42 -12.63 8.84
N MET A 2 0.43 -12.70 10.18
CA MET A 2 -0.72 -12.29 11.02
C MET A 2 -1.06 -10.79 10.93
N VAL A 3 -0.05 -9.91 11.07
CA VAL A 3 -0.22 -8.45 10.94
C VAL A 3 -0.70 -8.06 9.55
N TYR A 4 -0.12 -8.67 8.52
CA TYR A 4 -0.49 -8.40 7.13
C TYR A 4 -1.94 -8.81 6.80
N ASN A 5 -2.39 -9.95 7.33
CA ASN A 5 -3.81 -10.34 7.23
C ASN A 5 -4.74 -9.42 8.03
N TYR A 6 -4.26 -8.87 9.15
CA TYR A 6 -5.02 -7.89 9.94
C TYR A 6 -5.15 -6.55 9.21
N ILE A 7 -4.10 -6.06 8.55
CA ILE A 7 -4.15 -4.87 7.70
C ILE A 7 -5.22 -5.05 6.60
N PHE A 8 -5.20 -6.20 5.91
CA PHE A 8 -6.24 -6.53 4.93
C PHE A 8 -7.64 -6.51 5.54
N TYR A 9 -7.83 -7.15 6.69
CA TYR A 9 -9.11 -7.17 7.40
C TYR A 9 -9.61 -5.76 7.76
N THR A 10 -8.71 -4.89 8.21
CA THR A 10 -9.03 -3.50 8.52
C THR A 10 -9.50 -2.74 7.28
N PHE A 11 -8.80 -2.86 6.15
CA PHE A 11 -9.23 -2.24 4.90
C PHE A 11 -10.52 -2.83 4.36
N TYR A 12 -10.70 -4.15 4.44
CA TYR A 12 -11.94 -4.80 4.07
C TYR A 12 -13.11 -4.21 4.86
N ARG A 13 -12.98 -4.10 6.19
CA ARG A 13 -14.03 -3.50 7.04
C ARG A 13 -14.26 -2.03 6.77
N PHE A 14 -13.22 -1.28 6.41
CA PHE A 14 -13.35 0.09 5.97
C PHE A 14 -14.25 0.15 4.72
N TRP A 15 -13.94 -0.64 3.69
CA TRP A 15 -14.70 -0.68 2.45
C TRP A 15 -16.13 -1.23 2.61
N GLU A 16 -16.36 -2.13 3.57
CA GLU A 16 -17.71 -2.61 3.92
C GLU A 16 -18.61 -1.56 4.55
N LYS A 17 -18.03 -0.54 5.21
CA LYS A 17 -18.78 0.55 5.85
C LYS A 17 -19.11 1.70 4.89
N VAL A 18 -18.42 1.76 3.75
CA VAL A 18 -18.65 2.77 2.70
C VAL A 18 -19.95 2.41 1.95
N PRO A 19 -20.75 3.39 1.47
CA PRO A 19 -22.02 3.14 0.76
C PRO A 19 -21.91 2.17 -0.44
N PHE A 20 -20.72 2.08 -1.06
CA PHE A 20 -20.43 1.12 -2.13
C PHE A 20 -19.82 -0.16 -1.57
N ARG A 21 -20.66 -1.03 -0.98
CA ARG A 21 -20.22 -2.28 -0.33
C ARG A 21 -19.77 -3.39 -1.28
N TRP A 22 -20.04 -3.27 -2.58
CA TRP A 22 -19.69 -4.34 -3.51
C TRP A 22 -18.17 -4.40 -3.72
N TRP A 23 -17.64 -5.62 -3.76
CA TRP A 23 -16.22 -5.93 -4.01
C TRP A 23 -15.27 -5.32 -2.96
N SER A 24 -15.69 -5.27 -1.69
CA SER A 24 -14.88 -4.76 -0.57
C SER A 24 -13.52 -5.47 -0.48
N GLU A 25 -13.47 -6.77 -0.80
CA GLU A 25 -12.26 -7.58 -0.84
C GLU A 25 -11.28 -7.11 -1.94
N TRP A 26 -11.78 -6.82 -3.13
CA TRP A 26 -10.95 -6.27 -4.21
C TRP A 26 -10.44 -4.90 -3.86
N LYS A 27 -11.30 -4.03 -3.32
CA LYS A 27 -10.90 -2.68 -2.89
C LYS A 27 -9.84 -2.72 -1.81
N ALA A 28 -9.96 -3.63 -0.85
CA ALA A 28 -8.94 -3.84 0.17
C ALA A 28 -7.60 -4.27 -0.42
N VAL A 29 -7.59 -5.24 -1.36
CA VAL A 29 -6.37 -5.64 -2.08
C VAL A 29 -5.77 -4.48 -2.86
N ILE A 30 -6.58 -3.71 -3.58
CA ILE A 30 -6.14 -2.55 -4.36
C ILE A 30 -5.54 -1.48 -3.43
N THR A 31 -6.18 -1.18 -2.30
CA THR A 31 -5.63 -0.26 -1.29
C THR A 31 -4.27 -0.71 -0.79
N MET A 32 -4.11 -2.01 -0.49
CA MET A 32 -2.81 -2.54 -0.08
C MET A 32 -1.76 -2.43 -1.17
N CYS A 33 -2.13 -2.68 -2.43
CA CYS A 33 -1.22 -2.49 -3.57
C CYS A 33 -0.77 -1.03 -3.68
N PHE A 34 -1.69 -0.06 -3.55
CA PHE A 34 -1.34 1.36 -3.56
C PHE A 34 -0.38 1.73 -2.43
N LEU A 35 -0.60 1.22 -1.22
CA LEU A 35 0.32 1.47 -0.10
C LEU A 35 1.74 0.94 -0.38
N VAL A 36 1.86 -0.26 -0.96
CA VAL A 36 3.17 -0.80 -1.36
C VAL A 36 3.81 0.06 -2.44
N ILE A 37 3.06 0.45 -3.46
CA ILE A 37 3.56 1.34 -4.52
C ILE A 37 4.02 2.67 -3.94
N PHE A 38 3.24 3.30 -3.05
CA PHE A 38 3.61 4.56 -2.39
C PHE A 38 4.88 4.41 -1.55
N THR A 39 5.04 3.31 -0.83
CA THR A 39 6.29 3.04 -0.09
C THR A 39 7.48 2.92 -1.03
N LEU A 40 7.35 2.16 -2.12
CA LEU A 40 8.44 1.99 -3.10
C LEU A 40 8.78 3.30 -3.81
N SER A 41 7.78 4.07 -4.23
CA SER A 41 7.98 5.39 -4.83
C SER A 41 8.66 6.35 -3.87
N SER A 42 8.24 6.37 -2.59
CA SER A 42 8.85 7.22 -1.57
C SER A 42 10.33 6.89 -1.37
N ILE A 43 10.67 5.61 -1.23
CA ILE A 43 12.07 5.16 -1.10
C ILE A 43 12.87 5.53 -2.35
N SER A 44 12.33 5.27 -3.54
CA SER A 44 13.03 5.55 -4.80
C SER A 44 13.34 7.04 -4.94
N ASN A 45 12.36 7.91 -4.64
CA ASN A 45 12.53 9.37 -4.68
C ASN A 45 13.62 9.85 -3.70
N VAL A 46 13.66 9.30 -2.48
CA VAL A 46 14.69 9.64 -1.49
C VAL A 46 16.07 9.19 -1.96
N VAL A 47 16.19 7.97 -2.53
CA VAL A 47 17.47 7.50 -3.08
C VAL A 47 17.91 8.37 -4.26
N MET A 48 17.00 8.77 -5.15
CA MET A 48 17.30 9.70 -6.25
C MET A 48 17.79 11.05 -5.74
N TYR A 49 17.16 11.58 -4.69
CA TYR A 49 17.58 12.82 -4.05
C TYR A 49 19.00 12.74 -3.47
N GLU A 50 19.31 11.70 -2.70
CA GLU A 50 20.62 11.54 -2.05
C GLU A 50 21.75 11.18 -3.04
N SER A 51 21.44 10.38 -4.05
CA SER A 51 22.44 9.92 -5.02
C SER A 51 22.62 10.89 -6.19
N HIS A 52 21.72 11.87 -6.36
CA HIS A 52 21.65 12.71 -7.55
C HIS A 52 21.63 11.92 -8.87
N LEU A 53 21.08 10.71 -8.84
CA LEU A 53 20.90 9.85 -10.02
C LEU A 53 19.43 9.77 -10.39
N ASP A 54 19.14 9.88 -11.69
CA ASP A 54 17.81 9.54 -12.18
C ASP A 54 17.64 8.02 -12.23
N LEU A 55 16.85 7.51 -11.28
CA LEU A 55 16.50 6.08 -11.21
C LEU A 55 15.19 5.77 -11.93
N ILE A 56 14.49 6.78 -12.46
CA ILE A 56 13.25 6.55 -13.20
C ILE A 56 13.62 5.95 -14.55
N PRO A 57 13.24 4.69 -14.82
CA PRO A 57 13.54 4.08 -16.09
C PRO A 57 12.86 4.88 -17.21
N GLN A 58 13.60 5.28 -18.24
CA GLN A 58 13.01 5.92 -19.43
C GLN A 58 11.95 5.02 -20.09
N THR A 59 12.04 3.70 -19.88
CA THR A 59 11.06 2.73 -20.37
C THR A 59 9.85 2.65 -19.44
N ARG A 60 8.65 2.90 -19.98
CA ARG A 60 7.37 2.77 -19.24
C ARG A 60 7.00 1.34 -18.83
N ILE A 61 7.72 0.34 -19.33
CA ILE A 61 7.41 -1.09 -19.14
C ILE A 61 7.73 -1.55 -17.72
N LEU A 62 8.88 -1.13 -17.16
CA LEU A 62 9.34 -1.66 -15.87
C LEU A 62 8.36 -1.36 -14.71
N PRO A 63 7.82 -0.13 -14.55
CA PRO A 63 6.82 0.15 -13.53
C PRO A 63 5.54 -0.69 -13.67
N ILE A 64 5.11 -0.96 -14.90
CA ILE A 64 3.93 -1.80 -15.18
C ILE A 64 4.19 -3.25 -14.74
N VAL A 65 5.36 -3.80 -15.05
CA VAL A 65 5.74 -5.15 -14.63
C VAL A 65 5.79 -5.26 -13.11
N ILE A 66 6.39 -4.28 -12.42
CA ILE A 66 6.44 -4.26 -10.95
C ILE A 66 5.03 -4.19 -10.35
N ALA A 67 4.17 -3.30 -10.88
CA ALA A 67 2.78 -3.19 -10.42
C ALA A 67 2.00 -4.49 -10.64
N ALA A 68 2.18 -5.14 -11.79
CA ALA A 68 1.54 -6.43 -12.10
C ALA A 68 2.01 -7.54 -11.15
N LEU A 69 3.30 -7.59 -10.81
CA LEU A 69 3.84 -8.55 -9.84
C LEU A 69 3.28 -8.30 -8.44
N ILE A 70 3.26 -7.06 -7.97
CA ILE A 70 2.69 -6.69 -6.67
C ILE A 70 1.22 -7.10 -6.62
N PHE A 71 0.45 -6.76 -7.65
CA PHE A 71 -0.97 -7.11 -7.73
C PHE A 71 -1.18 -8.62 -7.76
N GLY A 72 -0.43 -9.34 -8.60
CA GLY A 72 -0.51 -10.80 -8.71
C GLY A 72 -0.21 -11.50 -7.39
N LEU A 73 0.79 -11.03 -6.64
CA LEU A 73 1.09 -11.54 -5.30
C LEU A 73 -0.05 -11.29 -4.31
N HIS A 74 -0.61 -10.07 -4.27
CA HIS A 74 -1.73 -9.78 -3.37
C HIS A 74 -2.98 -10.57 -3.78
N TYR A 75 -3.25 -10.71 -5.08
CA TYR A 75 -4.32 -11.55 -5.59
C TYR A 75 -4.16 -12.99 -5.11
N TYR A 76 -2.99 -13.59 -5.30
CA TYR A 76 -2.71 -14.96 -4.87
C TYR A 76 -2.85 -15.16 -3.35
N LEU A 77 -2.46 -14.15 -2.55
CA LEU A 77 -2.49 -14.21 -1.10
C LEU A 77 -3.89 -14.00 -0.51
N PHE A 78 -4.75 -13.20 -1.15
CA PHE A 78 -6.04 -12.79 -0.58
C PHE A 78 -7.24 -13.25 -1.37
N LEU A 79 -7.22 -13.16 -2.70
CA LEU A 79 -8.40 -13.36 -3.54
C LEU A 79 -8.45 -14.75 -4.16
N TYR A 80 -7.31 -15.33 -4.49
CA TYR A 80 -7.24 -16.68 -5.03
C TYR A 80 -7.86 -17.69 -4.07
N ASP A 81 -8.75 -18.53 -4.60
CA ASP A 81 -9.48 -19.56 -3.85
C ASP A 81 -10.23 -19.02 -2.63
N ASP A 82 -10.77 -17.79 -2.74
CA ASP A 82 -11.59 -17.14 -1.71
C ASP A 82 -10.92 -17.08 -0.31
N LYS A 83 -9.58 -17.09 -0.26
CA LYS A 83 -8.79 -17.09 0.98
C LYS A 83 -9.14 -15.92 1.91
N TRP A 84 -9.65 -14.82 1.36
CA TRP A 84 -10.14 -13.65 2.10
C TRP A 84 -11.21 -14.03 3.13
N LYS A 85 -12.10 -15.00 2.84
CA LYS A 85 -13.17 -15.45 3.75
C LYS A 85 -12.59 -15.99 5.06
N ILE A 86 -11.59 -16.87 4.95
CA ILE A 86 -10.89 -17.48 6.10
C ILE A 86 -10.20 -16.40 6.93
N LYS A 87 -9.60 -15.39 6.28
CA LYS A 87 -8.91 -14.29 6.96
C LYS A 87 -9.89 -13.43 7.76
N ILE A 88 -11.05 -13.11 7.21
CA ILE A 88 -12.08 -12.34 7.95
C ILE A 88 -12.62 -13.13 9.12
N LEU A 89 -12.95 -14.41 8.92
CA LEU A 89 -13.48 -15.27 9.98
C LEU A 89 -12.54 -15.33 11.19
N ARG A 90 -11.23 -15.32 10.94
CA ARG A 90 -10.20 -15.31 12.00
C ARG A 90 -10.28 -14.08 12.91
N PHE A 91 -10.64 -12.91 12.37
CA PHE A 91 -10.65 -11.65 13.12
C PHE A 91 -12.05 -11.17 13.51
N LYS A 92 -13.10 -11.91 13.14
CA LYS A 92 -14.50 -11.59 13.46
C LYS A 92 -14.76 -11.53 14.97
N ASN A 93 -14.05 -12.33 15.76
CA ASN A 93 -14.24 -12.46 17.21
C ASN A 93 -13.19 -11.69 18.02
N PHE A 94 -12.54 -10.68 17.44
CA PHE A 94 -11.55 -9.88 18.17
C PHE A 94 -12.23 -9.03 19.25
N ASP A 95 -11.59 -8.92 20.41
CA ASP A 95 -12.03 -8.04 21.50
C ASP A 95 -12.07 -6.58 21.01
N SER A 96 -13.19 -5.89 21.26
CA SER A 96 -13.51 -4.58 20.67
C SER A 96 -12.49 -3.50 21.02
N LYS A 97 -11.90 -3.56 22.22
CA LYS A 97 -10.83 -2.65 22.65
C LYS A 97 -9.53 -2.87 21.87
N LYS A 98 -9.16 -4.14 21.65
CA LYS A 98 -7.94 -4.50 20.89
C LYS A 98 -8.09 -4.22 19.40
N ASP A 99 -9.29 -4.42 18.86
CA ASP A 99 -9.65 -4.09 17.48
C ASP A 99 -9.52 -2.59 17.21
N THR A 100 -10.01 -1.75 18.12
CA THR A 100 -9.92 -0.28 17.99
C THR A 100 -8.47 0.21 17.94
N LEU A 101 -7.62 -0.29 18.84
CA LEU A 101 -6.20 0.04 18.84
C LEU A 101 -5.53 -0.39 17.54
N GLY A 102 -5.84 -1.60 17.04
CA GLY A 102 -5.30 -2.10 15.78
C GLY A 102 -5.75 -1.25 14.58
N ILE A 103 -7.00 -0.79 14.55
CA ILE A 103 -7.48 0.11 13.49
C ILE A 103 -6.70 1.43 13.51
N ILE A 104 -6.53 2.05 14.69
CA ILE A 104 -5.76 3.29 14.83
C ILE A 104 -4.33 3.10 14.32
N LEU A 105 -3.68 1.98 14.65
CA LEU A 105 -2.34 1.67 14.17
C LEU A 105 -2.27 1.54 12.64
N VAL A 106 -3.25 0.87 12.02
CA VAL A 106 -3.30 0.75 10.54
C VAL A 106 -3.50 2.11 9.88
N VAL A 107 -4.36 2.97 10.45
CA VAL A 107 -4.60 4.33 9.93
C VAL A 107 -3.34 5.19 10.06
N LEU A 108 -2.69 5.20 11.22
CA LEU A 108 -1.44 5.93 11.45
C LEU A 108 -0.33 5.45 10.51
N PHE A 109 -0.17 4.14 10.37
CA PHE A 109 0.80 3.55 9.45
C PHE A 109 0.55 3.96 8.00
N SER A 110 -0.71 3.91 7.55
CA SER A 110 -1.09 4.33 6.19
C SER A 110 -0.85 5.83 5.99
N GLY A 111 -1.17 6.64 7.00
CA GLY A 111 -0.91 8.08 7.00
C GLY A 111 0.58 8.40 6.88
N LEU A 112 1.43 7.67 7.62
CA LEU A 112 2.88 7.81 7.56
C LEU A 112 3.45 7.48 6.18
N ILE A 113 2.90 6.47 5.48
CA ILE A 113 3.30 6.17 4.09
C ILE A 113 2.94 7.34 3.17
N ILE A 114 1.73 7.90 3.31
CA ILE A 114 1.28 9.02 2.47
C ILE A 114 2.11 10.28 2.73
N THR A 115 2.36 10.63 4.00
CA THR A 115 3.19 11.79 4.33
C THR A 115 4.64 11.60 3.88
N SER A 116 5.18 10.40 4.02
CA SER A 116 6.51 10.03 3.50
C SER A 116 6.57 10.22 1.98
N LEU A 117 5.55 9.78 1.24
CA LEU A 117 5.48 9.99 -0.21
C LEU A 117 5.47 11.48 -0.57
N ILE A 118 4.60 12.28 0.07
CA ILE A 118 4.52 13.73 -0.17
C ILE A 118 5.88 14.39 0.10
N TYR A 119 6.53 14.05 1.21
CA TYR A 119 7.84 14.55 1.56
C TYR A 119 8.92 14.16 0.54
N SER A 120 8.89 12.92 0.04
CA SER A 120 9.84 12.45 -0.97
C SER A 120 9.73 13.23 -2.28
N TYR A 121 8.51 13.60 -2.71
CA TYR A 121 8.29 14.44 -3.89
C TYR A 121 8.76 15.88 -3.65
N TYR A 122 8.58 16.40 -2.45
CA TYR A 122 9.13 17.70 -2.07
C TYR A 122 10.66 17.72 -2.18
N LEU A 123 11.36 16.71 -1.65
CA LEU A 123 12.81 16.59 -1.80
C LEU A 123 13.23 16.57 -3.28
N LEU A 124 12.56 15.77 -4.09
CA LEU A 124 12.83 15.67 -5.53
C LEU A 124 12.64 17.00 -6.27
N SER A 125 11.70 17.84 -5.81
CA SER A 125 11.43 19.16 -6.41
C SER A 125 12.52 20.21 -6.15
N ILE A 126 13.39 19.98 -5.16
CA ILE A 126 14.49 20.89 -4.81
C ILE A 126 15.72 20.64 -5.70
N VAL A 127 15.88 19.42 -6.22
CA VAL A 127 17.04 19.05 -7.03
C VAL A 127 17.01 19.77 -8.38
N ASP A 128 18.13 20.41 -8.74
CA ASP A 128 18.30 20.98 -10.07
C ASP A 128 18.72 19.91 -11.07
N TRP A 129 17.74 19.19 -11.62
CA TRP A 129 17.95 18.12 -12.58
C TRP A 129 18.68 18.57 -13.85
N LYS A 130 18.62 19.86 -14.20
CA LYS A 130 19.32 20.40 -15.39
C LYS A 130 20.83 20.50 -15.19
N SER A 131 21.31 20.44 -13.95
CA SER A 131 22.74 20.46 -13.64
C SER A 131 23.39 19.07 -13.70
N ILE A 132 22.57 18.02 -13.82
CA ILE A 132 22.99 16.60 -13.76
C ILE A 132 23.02 15.95 -15.17
N GLU A 133 22.30 16.52 -16.15
CA GLU A 133 22.40 16.17 -17.59
C GLU A 133 23.65 16.76 -18.25
#